data_AF-A0A327LM66-F1
#
_entry.id   AF-A0A327LM66-F1
#
_cell.length_a   1.000
_cell.length_b   1.000
_cell.length_c   1.000
_cell.angle_alpha   90.00
_cell.angle_beta   90.00
_cell.angle_gamma   90.00
#
_symmetry.space_group_name_H-M   'P 1'
#
loop_
_entity.id
_entity.type
_entity.pdbx_description
1 polymer ?
#
loop_
_entity_poly.entity_id
_entity_poly.type
_entity_poly.pdbx_seq_one_letter_code
_entity_poly.pdbx_strand_id
1 'polypeptide(L)'
;MARKIPNRSGTAVSNEDRLARSRQFATSATKYAAFNQSTAEAVATEGLAAISVDKKEPRKGEKAASAETARINSGASTQPLADDACRNSTEAQSRTYYVRIGAEDKARIDALAERSGLDPDYVQRALIKAVRARIQKLRDTATWHEVASAARPRLAEPKGTGSPFMKSMIRLNAAHVAALQTSIDDPLNVYGVTQLLSAFGKALLRSAIDELAQKISDIEARATAPDPA
;
A
#
# COMPACT_ATOMS: atom_id res chain seq x y z
N MET A 1 2.63 -28.32 -43.32
CA MET A 1 3.03 -29.12 -42.13
C MET A 1 2.77 -28.28 -40.88
N ALA A 2 1.68 -28.55 -40.15
CA ALA A 2 1.32 -27.82 -38.94
C ALA A 2 1.98 -28.45 -37.71
N ARG A 3 2.73 -27.67 -36.92
CA ARG A 3 3.38 -28.14 -35.69
C ARG A 3 2.33 -28.24 -34.56
N LYS A 4 2.20 -29.42 -33.98
CA LYS A 4 1.32 -29.75 -32.85
C LYS A 4 1.90 -29.15 -31.56
N ILE A 5 1.17 -28.25 -30.91
CA ILE A 5 1.52 -27.71 -29.58
C ILE A 5 1.00 -28.69 -28.52
N PRO A 6 1.81 -29.16 -27.56
CA PRO A 6 1.33 -30.03 -26.50
C PRO A 6 0.50 -29.23 -25.47
N ASN A 7 -0.74 -29.67 -25.24
CA ASN A 7 -1.59 -29.17 -24.16
C ASN A 7 -0.99 -29.58 -22.81
N ARG A 8 -0.57 -28.60 -22.00
CA ARG A 8 -0.29 -28.80 -20.57
C ARG A 8 -1.61 -28.68 -19.81
N SER A 9 -2.20 -29.81 -19.46
CA SER A 9 -3.27 -29.91 -18.47
C SER A 9 -2.69 -29.72 -17.07
N GLY A 10 -2.71 -28.48 -16.58
CA GLY A 10 -2.51 -28.21 -15.16
C GLY A 10 -3.75 -28.65 -14.38
N THR A 11 -3.60 -29.56 -13.43
CA THR A 11 -4.65 -29.90 -12.47
C THR A 11 -4.98 -28.65 -11.65
N ALA A 12 -6.20 -28.13 -11.83
CA ALA A 12 -6.71 -27.04 -11.00
C ALA A 12 -6.82 -27.54 -9.56
N VAL A 13 -5.94 -27.07 -8.69
CA VAL A 13 -5.96 -27.38 -7.25
C VAL A 13 -7.22 -26.76 -6.66
N SER A 14 -8.14 -27.61 -6.19
CA SER A 14 -9.40 -27.19 -5.57
C SER A 14 -9.17 -26.27 -4.36
N ASN A 15 -10.12 -25.40 -4.06
CA ASN A 15 -10.09 -24.54 -2.88
C ASN A 15 -10.01 -25.35 -1.57
N GLU A 16 -10.60 -26.55 -1.49
CA GLU A 16 -10.40 -27.47 -0.35
C GLU A 16 -8.92 -27.82 -0.16
N ASP A 17 -8.21 -28.10 -1.26
CA ASP A 17 -6.83 -28.58 -1.23
C ASP A 17 -5.86 -27.44 -0.85
N ARG A 18 -6.20 -26.20 -1.23
CA ARG A 18 -5.52 -24.98 -0.74
C ARG A 18 -5.72 -24.78 0.77
N LEU A 19 -6.92 -25.05 1.27
CA LEU A 19 -7.27 -24.86 2.68
C LEU A 19 -6.70 -25.98 3.57
N ALA A 20 -6.56 -27.19 3.05
CA ALA A 20 -5.85 -28.27 3.72
C ALA A 20 -4.34 -27.96 3.86
N ARG A 21 -3.70 -27.46 2.79
CA ARG A 21 -2.28 -27.05 2.85
C ARG A 21 -2.05 -25.88 3.80
N SER A 22 -2.94 -24.88 3.86
CA SER A 22 -2.78 -23.76 4.81
C SER A 22 -2.84 -24.22 6.27
N ARG A 23 -3.67 -25.22 6.58
CA ARG A 23 -3.74 -25.83 7.93
C ARG A 23 -2.46 -26.61 8.28
N GLN A 24 -1.81 -27.24 7.31
CA GLN A 24 -0.50 -27.89 7.51
C GLN A 24 0.63 -26.89 7.81
N PHE A 25 0.60 -25.70 7.21
CA PHE A 25 1.56 -24.63 7.54
C PHE A 25 1.31 -24.00 8.92
N ALA A 26 0.06 -23.91 9.36
CA ALA A 26 -0.26 -23.41 10.71
C ALA A 26 0.22 -24.36 11.83
N THR A 27 0.24 -25.68 11.57
CA THR A 27 0.73 -26.69 12.52
C THR A 27 2.26 -26.78 12.58
N SER A 28 2.97 -26.43 11.51
CA SER A 28 4.44 -26.36 11.54
C SER A 28 4.94 -25.11 12.27
N ALA A 29 4.26 -23.97 12.14
CA ALA A 29 4.60 -22.74 12.87
C ALA A 29 4.48 -22.88 14.40
N THR A 30 3.51 -23.65 14.88
CA THR A 30 3.36 -23.96 16.32
C THR A 30 4.46 -24.89 16.84
N LYS A 31 4.95 -25.83 16.01
CA LYS A 31 6.10 -26.69 16.39
C LYS A 31 7.40 -25.89 16.57
N TYR A 32 7.66 -24.86 15.75
CA TYR A 32 8.85 -24.02 15.92
C TYR A 32 8.73 -23.06 17.12
N ALA A 33 7.52 -22.58 17.44
CA ALA A 33 7.29 -21.77 18.64
C ALA A 33 7.50 -22.58 19.94
N ALA A 34 7.05 -23.84 19.99
CA ALA A 34 7.23 -24.73 21.14
C ALA A 34 8.71 -25.13 21.38
N PHE A 35 9.48 -25.32 20.30
CA PHE A 35 10.92 -25.66 20.41
C PHE A 35 11.74 -24.50 21.00
N ASN A 36 11.41 -23.25 20.66
CA ASN A 36 12.08 -22.07 21.21
C ASN A 36 11.73 -21.80 22.69
N GLN A 37 10.54 -22.20 23.16
CA GLN A 37 10.19 -22.12 24.58
C GLN A 37 10.91 -23.21 25.40
N SER A 38 11.01 -24.43 24.89
CA SER A 38 11.75 -25.52 25.55
C SER A 38 13.26 -25.26 25.66
N THR A 39 13.83 -24.45 24.76
CA THR A 39 15.26 -24.08 24.80
C THR A 39 15.52 -22.89 25.75
N ALA A 40 14.51 -22.06 26.03
CA ALA A 40 14.62 -20.96 26.98
C ALA A 40 14.49 -21.40 28.45
N GLU A 41 13.69 -22.43 28.75
CA GLU A 41 13.57 -22.99 30.10
C GLU A 41 14.79 -23.84 30.51
N ALA A 42 15.49 -24.48 29.56
CA ALA A 42 16.72 -25.23 29.86
C ALA A 42 17.92 -24.34 30.22
N VAL A 43 17.97 -23.10 29.72
CA VAL A 43 19.09 -22.17 29.97
C VAL A 43 18.94 -21.40 31.29
N ALA A 44 17.75 -21.39 31.90
CA ALA A 44 17.49 -20.67 33.16
C ALA A 44 17.70 -21.51 34.44
N THR A 45 18.08 -22.79 34.34
CA THR A 45 18.14 -23.71 35.50
C THR A 45 19.54 -24.21 35.85
N GLU A 46 20.61 -23.69 35.24
CA GLU A 46 22.00 -23.98 35.65
C GLU A 46 22.74 -22.68 35.96
N GLY A 47 22.44 -22.12 37.12
CA GLY A 47 23.16 -20.96 37.62
C GLY A 47 22.72 -20.55 39.02
N LEU A 48 23.12 -21.31 40.05
CA LEU A 48 23.70 -20.78 41.29
C LEU A 48 24.09 -21.89 42.29
N ALA A 49 25.15 -21.60 43.07
CA ALA A 49 25.70 -22.29 44.25
C ALA A 49 26.89 -23.24 43.95
N ALA A 50 28.04 -23.24 44.64
CA ALA A 50 28.60 -22.41 45.70
C ALA A 50 30.08 -22.85 45.92
N ILE A 51 30.99 -21.89 46.10
CA ILE A 51 32.27 -21.86 46.87
C ILE A 51 33.04 -23.17 47.22
N SER A 52 34.36 -23.22 46.90
CA SER A 52 35.50 -23.18 47.88
C SER A 52 36.77 -24.02 47.51
N VAL A 53 37.91 -23.29 47.45
CA VAL A 53 39.22 -23.53 48.14
C VAL A 53 40.23 -24.65 47.72
N ASP A 54 41.47 -24.17 47.47
CA ASP A 54 42.85 -24.69 47.70
C ASP A 54 43.73 -25.41 46.62
N LYS A 55 44.88 -24.76 46.38
CA LYS A 55 46.27 -25.22 46.11
C LYS A 55 46.56 -26.48 45.26
N LYS A 56 47.25 -26.30 44.12
CA LYS A 56 48.71 -26.54 43.93
C LYS A 56 49.16 -26.39 42.46
N GLU A 57 50.45 -26.05 42.33
CA GLU A 57 51.29 -25.78 41.14
C GLU A 57 51.47 -26.91 40.08
N PRO A 58 52.13 -26.61 38.94
CA PRO A 58 52.00 -27.33 37.65
C PRO A 58 53.15 -28.32 37.34
N ARG A 59 52.87 -29.37 36.54
CA ARG A 59 53.84 -30.14 35.71
C ARG A 59 53.08 -30.79 34.52
N LYS A 60 53.39 -30.48 33.25
CA LYS A 60 54.46 -30.97 32.34
C LYS A 60 54.22 -32.40 31.81
N GLY A 61 54.11 -32.52 30.48
CA GLY A 61 54.12 -33.76 29.67
C GLY A 61 53.01 -33.76 28.60
N GLU A 62 53.20 -33.23 27.39
CA GLU A 62 53.91 -33.78 26.21
C GLU A 62 53.01 -34.58 25.23
N LYS A 63 52.76 -33.94 24.08
CA LYS A 63 52.50 -34.40 22.70
C LYS A 63 51.71 -35.71 22.41
N ALA A 64 50.67 -35.56 21.60
CA ALA A 64 50.55 -36.29 20.33
C ALA A 64 49.71 -35.48 19.33
N ALA A 65 50.21 -35.44 18.09
CA ALA A 65 49.64 -34.72 16.95
C ALA A 65 48.46 -35.48 16.32
N SER A 66 47.55 -34.75 15.67
CA SER A 66 47.30 -34.94 14.24
C SER A 66 46.38 -33.85 13.71
N ALA A 67 46.91 -33.13 12.73
CA ALA A 67 46.22 -32.12 11.96
C ALA A 67 45.44 -32.79 10.81
N GLU A 68 44.19 -32.38 10.60
CA GLU A 68 43.58 -32.45 9.28
C GLU A 68 42.70 -31.21 9.07
N THR A 69 43.34 -30.16 8.56
CA THR A 69 42.71 -28.95 8.05
C THR A 69 42.03 -29.25 6.71
N ALA A 70 40.70 -29.29 6.69
CA ALA A 70 39.92 -29.25 5.46
C ALA A 70 40.05 -27.85 4.84
N ARG A 71 40.79 -27.79 3.73
CA ARG A 71 40.97 -26.60 2.88
C ARG A 71 39.63 -26.24 2.23
N ILE A 72 39.10 -25.06 2.54
CA ILE A 72 38.00 -24.48 1.76
C ILE A 72 38.63 -23.82 0.53
N ASN A 73 38.39 -24.42 -0.64
CA ASN A 73 38.78 -23.86 -1.92
C ASN A 73 38.09 -22.50 -2.12
N SER A 74 38.87 -21.43 -2.17
CA SER A 74 38.45 -20.11 -2.65
C SER A 74 38.27 -20.18 -4.18
N GLY A 75 37.10 -20.64 -4.61
CA GLY A 75 36.63 -20.50 -5.99
C GLY A 75 35.96 -19.15 -6.15
N ALA A 76 36.73 -18.16 -6.64
CA ALA A 76 36.18 -16.90 -7.14
C ALA A 76 35.27 -17.20 -8.35
N SER A 77 33.97 -17.28 -8.10
CA SER A 77 32.94 -17.26 -9.13
C SER A 77 32.49 -15.82 -9.30
N THR A 78 32.99 -15.18 -10.34
CA THR A 78 32.49 -13.91 -10.86
C THR A 78 31.07 -14.12 -11.40
N GLN A 79 30.08 -14.15 -10.52
CA GLN A 79 28.73 -13.74 -10.88
C GLN A 79 28.71 -12.21 -10.88
N PRO A 80 28.22 -11.54 -11.94
CA PRO A 80 28.01 -10.12 -11.86
C PRO A 80 26.97 -9.91 -10.76
N LEU A 81 27.41 -9.29 -9.65
CA LEU A 81 26.51 -8.68 -8.70
C LEU A 81 25.61 -7.79 -9.53
N ALA A 82 24.32 -8.11 -9.56
CA ALA A 82 23.34 -7.29 -10.25
C ALA A 82 23.49 -5.85 -9.74
N ASP A 83 23.86 -4.94 -10.64
CA ASP A 83 23.69 -3.51 -10.47
C ASP A 83 22.18 -3.22 -10.37
N ASP A 84 21.57 -3.57 -9.23
CA ASP A 84 20.26 -3.07 -8.80
C ASP A 84 20.42 -1.97 -7.74
N ALA A 85 21.61 -1.37 -7.69
CA ALA A 85 21.85 -0.12 -7.02
C ALA A 85 21.36 1.03 -7.92
N CYS A 86 20.25 1.63 -7.52
CA CYS A 86 19.83 2.98 -7.94
C CYS A 86 19.52 3.17 -9.44
N ARG A 87 18.42 2.58 -9.92
CA ARG A 87 17.56 3.36 -10.82
C ARG A 87 16.82 4.42 -10.03
N ASN A 88 17.55 5.41 -9.54
CA ASN A 88 17.00 6.72 -9.18
C ASN A 88 16.58 7.39 -10.49
N SER A 89 15.51 6.89 -11.10
CA SER A 89 14.81 7.66 -12.12
C SER A 89 14.10 8.77 -11.36
N THR A 90 14.83 9.87 -11.18
CA THR A 90 14.29 11.19 -10.82
C THR A 90 13.26 11.66 -11.86
N GLU A 91 13.13 10.94 -12.98
CA GLU A 91 12.11 11.13 -13.98
C GLU A 91 10.70 10.91 -13.44
N ALA A 92 9.84 11.88 -13.71
CA ALA A 92 8.45 11.81 -13.32
C ALA A 92 7.74 10.66 -14.06
N GLN A 93 7.21 9.70 -13.31
CA GLN A 93 6.47 8.57 -13.86
C GLN A 93 4.98 8.88 -13.94
N SER A 94 4.37 8.52 -15.07
CA SER A 94 2.93 8.61 -15.27
C SER A 94 2.21 7.51 -14.47
N ARG A 95 1.33 7.92 -13.55
CA ARG A 95 0.47 7.04 -12.75
C ARG A 95 -0.98 7.22 -13.16
N THR A 96 -1.62 6.13 -13.57
CA THR A 96 -3.08 6.13 -13.82
C THR A 96 -3.81 5.75 -12.54
N TYR A 97 -4.80 6.53 -12.16
CA TYR A 97 -5.66 6.26 -11.01
C TYR A 97 -7.13 6.39 -11.39
N TYR A 98 -7.97 5.76 -10.58
CA TYR A 98 -9.40 5.67 -10.80
C TYR A 98 -10.14 6.15 -9.56
N VAL A 99 -11.14 7.00 -9.75
CA VAL A 99 -12.11 7.35 -8.70
C VAL A 99 -13.40 6.62 -9.02
N ARG A 100 -13.82 5.78 -8.08
CA ARG A 100 -15.08 5.05 -8.11
C ARG A 100 -15.96 5.62 -7.00
N ILE A 101 -17.23 5.81 -7.29
CA ILE A 101 -18.21 6.36 -6.36
C ILE A 101 -19.27 5.32 -6.03
N GLY A 102 -19.87 5.44 -4.85
CA GLY A 102 -21.03 4.64 -4.46
C GLY A 102 -22.33 5.18 -5.04
N ALA A 103 -23.41 4.43 -4.83
CA ALA A 103 -24.76 4.83 -5.25
C ALA A 103 -25.21 6.16 -4.61
N GLU A 104 -24.81 6.42 -3.36
CA GLU A 104 -25.15 7.66 -2.65
C GLU A 104 -24.57 8.90 -3.33
N ASP A 105 -23.27 8.89 -3.62
CA ASP A 105 -22.59 10.01 -4.29
C ASP A 105 -23.17 10.21 -5.70
N LYS A 106 -23.55 9.12 -6.39
CA LYS A 106 -24.22 9.21 -7.71
C LYS A 106 -25.60 9.87 -7.58
N ALA A 107 -26.43 9.43 -6.65
CA ALA A 107 -27.76 10.00 -6.42
C ALA A 107 -27.70 11.49 -6.04
N ARG A 108 -26.67 11.92 -5.29
CA ARG A 108 -26.42 13.33 -5.00
C ARG A 108 -26.12 14.14 -6.26
N ILE A 109 -25.30 13.61 -7.17
CA ILE A 109 -24.98 14.29 -8.44
C ILE A 109 -26.24 14.41 -9.30
N ASP A 110 -27.02 13.34 -9.41
CA ASP A 110 -28.27 13.31 -10.20
C ASP A 110 -29.28 14.34 -9.63
N ALA A 111 -29.47 14.38 -8.31
CA ALA A 111 -30.33 15.36 -7.66
C ALA A 111 -29.86 16.82 -7.85
N LEU A 112 -28.53 17.07 -7.88
CA LEU A 112 -27.99 18.40 -8.17
C LEU A 112 -28.21 18.81 -9.62
N ALA A 113 -28.11 17.86 -10.56
CA ALA A 113 -28.43 18.10 -11.96
C ALA A 113 -29.90 18.48 -12.13
N GLU A 114 -30.82 17.74 -11.50
CA GLU A 114 -32.24 18.04 -11.48
C GLU A 114 -32.54 19.43 -10.88
N ARG A 115 -32.00 19.74 -9.69
CA ARG A 115 -32.20 21.04 -9.04
C ARG A 115 -31.68 22.22 -9.86
N SER A 116 -30.57 22.02 -10.57
CA SER A 116 -29.98 23.08 -11.41
C SER A 116 -30.59 23.16 -12.81
N GLY A 117 -31.47 22.22 -13.18
CA GLY A 117 -31.99 22.10 -14.55
C GLY A 117 -30.90 21.78 -15.59
N LEU A 118 -29.76 21.25 -15.14
CA LEU A 118 -28.62 20.91 -15.99
C LEU A 118 -28.65 19.45 -16.40
N ASP A 119 -28.09 19.16 -17.56
CA ASP A 119 -27.86 17.80 -18.02
C ASP A 119 -26.91 17.04 -17.05
N PRO A 120 -27.28 15.83 -16.57
CA PRO A 120 -26.45 15.06 -15.64
C PRO A 120 -25.04 14.78 -16.17
N ASP A 121 -24.88 14.50 -17.48
CA ASP A 121 -23.57 14.25 -18.08
C ASP A 121 -22.71 15.51 -18.12
N TYR A 122 -23.33 16.69 -18.27
CA TYR A 122 -22.65 17.96 -18.13
C TYR A 122 -22.11 18.16 -16.70
N VAL A 123 -22.95 17.95 -15.68
CA VAL A 123 -22.55 18.08 -14.27
C VAL A 123 -21.42 17.11 -13.93
N GLN A 124 -21.53 15.84 -14.35
CA GLN A 124 -20.48 14.85 -14.17
C GLN A 124 -19.16 15.28 -14.82
N ARG A 125 -19.18 15.77 -16.07
CA ARG A 125 -17.98 16.25 -16.76
C ARG A 125 -17.36 17.45 -16.05
N ALA A 126 -18.18 18.38 -15.54
CA ALA A 126 -17.72 19.54 -14.78
C ALA A 126 -17.03 19.12 -13.47
N LEU A 127 -17.62 18.19 -12.71
CA LEU A 127 -17.04 17.66 -11.48
C LEU A 127 -15.72 16.93 -11.76
N ILE A 128 -15.65 16.07 -12.79
CA ILE A 128 -14.42 15.39 -13.20
C ILE A 128 -13.31 16.41 -13.52
N LYS A 129 -13.65 17.48 -14.26
CA LYS A 129 -12.71 18.54 -14.60
C LYS A 129 -12.20 19.27 -13.34
N ALA A 130 -13.10 19.61 -12.42
CA ALA A 130 -12.76 20.27 -11.16
C ALA A 130 -11.85 19.41 -10.28
N VAL A 131 -12.19 18.13 -10.08
CA VAL A 131 -11.39 17.19 -9.29
C VAL A 131 -10.00 17.01 -9.91
N ARG A 132 -9.91 16.83 -11.24
CA ARG A 132 -8.62 16.71 -11.93
C ARG A 132 -7.75 17.94 -11.71
N ALA A 133 -8.31 19.13 -11.84
CA ALA A 133 -7.59 20.39 -11.63
C ALA A 133 -7.10 20.53 -10.18
N ARG A 134 -7.92 20.13 -9.21
CA ARG A 134 -7.55 20.17 -7.78
C ARG A 134 -6.45 19.17 -7.45
N ILE A 135 -6.52 17.94 -7.94
CA ILE A 135 -5.43 16.96 -7.79
C ILE A 135 -4.13 17.50 -8.39
N GLN A 136 -4.23 18.14 -9.56
CA GLN A 136 -3.09 18.72 -10.24
C GLN A 136 -2.46 19.84 -9.41
N LYS A 137 -3.30 20.72 -8.83
CA LYS A 137 -2.87 21.75 -7.90
C LYS A 137 -2.18 21.16 -6.67
N LEU A 138 -2.77 20.18 -5.99
CA LEU A 138 -2.17 19.53 -4.81
C LEU A 138 -0.79 18.94 -5.10
N ARG A 139 -0.59 18.37 -6.30
CA ARG A 139 0.73 17.92 -6.75
C ARG A 139 1.70 19.09 -6.87
N ASP A 140 1.31 20.12 -7.62
CA ASP A 140 2.21 21.21 -8.00
C ASP A 140 2.57 22.10 -6.80
N THR A 141 1.67 22.24 -5.82
CA THR A 141 1.90 23.00 -4.58
C THR A 141 2.41 22.14 -3.42
N ALA A 142 2.45 20.81 -3.58
CA ALA A 142 2.73 19.84 -2.52
C ALA A 142 1.83 19.98 -1.26
N THR A 143 0.60 20.49 -1.42
CA THR A 143 -0.33 20.75 -0.29
C THR A 143 -1.31 19.60 0.00
N TRP A 144 -0.88 18.35 -0.21
CA TRP A 144 -1.74 17.17 0.02
C TRP A 144 -2.35 17.11 1.44
N HIS A 145 -1.65 17.64 2.45
CA HIS A 145 -2.11 17.68 3.83
C HIS A 145 -3.46 18.41 4.01
N GLU A 146 -3.78 19.39 3.15
CA GLU A 146 -5.05 20.13 3.19
C GLU A 146 -6.28 19.22 3.01
N VAL A 147 -6.12 18.11 2.29
CA VAL A 147 -7.21 17.17 1.96
C VAL A 147 -7.01 15.82 2.65
N ALA A 148 -5.86 15.60 3.30
CA ALA A 148 -5.49 14.32 3.86
C ALA A 148 -6.49 13.80 4.90
N SER A 149 -7.00 14.67 5.78
CA SER A 149 -8.00 14.30 6.79
C SER A 149 -9.27 13.70 6.16
N ALA A 150 -9.74 14.28 5.04
CA ALA A 150 -10.90 13.80 4.29
C ALA A 150 -10.57 12.57 3.43
N ALA A 151 -9.32 12.41 2.99
CA ALA A 151 -8.87 11.28 2.17
C ALA A 151 -8.62 9.99 2.96
N ARG A 152 -8.07 10.08 4.18
CA ARG A 152 -7.77 8.94 5.07
C ARG A 152 -8.91 7.92 5.19
N PRO A 153 -10.15 8.30 5.57
CA PRO A 153 -11.24 7.34 5.70
C PRO A 153 -11.59 6.63 4.37
N ARG A 154 -11.23 7.22 3.22
CA ARG A 154 -11.52 6.66 1.89
C ARG A 154 -10.57 5.54 1.47
N LEU A 155 -9.48 5.34 2.19
CA LEU A 155 -8.55 4.24 1.97
C LEU A 155 -9.14 2.88 2.38
N ALA A 156 -10.03 2.89 3.37
CA ALA A 156 -10.76 1.72 3.86
C ALA A 156 -12.06 1.45 3.08
N GLU A 157 -12.56 2.44 2.32
CA GLU A 157 -13.75 2.24 1.50
C GLU A 157 -13.51 1.14 0.46
N PRO A 158 -14.50 0.26 0.23
CA PRO A 158 -14.41 -0.70 -0.84
C PRO A 158 -14.17 0.03 -2.18
N LYS A 159 -13.47 -0.63 -3.09
CA LYS A 159 -13.20 -0.07 -4.42
C LYS A 159 -14.48 0.26 -5.20
N GLY A 160 -15.67 -0.13 -4.74
CA GLY A 160 -16.95 0.14 -5.38
C GLY A 160 -17.19 -0.82 -6.55
N THR A 161 -18.45 -1.23 -6.71
CA THR A 161 -18.91 -2.03 -7.87
C THR A 161 -19.24 -1.09 -9.03
N GLY A 162 -18.91 -1.50 -10.27
CA GLY A 162 -19.23 -0.72 -11.48
C GLY A 162 -18.03 -0.04 -12.16
N SER A 163 -18.33 0.82 -13.13
CA SER A 163 -17.35 1.59 -13.90
C SER A 163 -16.76 2.74 -13.05
N PRO A 164 -15.50 3.14 -13.31
CA PRO A 164 -14.94 4.31 -12.64
C PRO A 164 -15.68 5.57 -13.05
N PHE A 165 -16.06 6.39 -12.07
CA PHE A 165 -16.60 7.74 -12.30
C PHE A 165 -15.56 8.62 -13.01
N MET A 166 -14.29 8.48 -12.61
CA MET A 166 -13.18 9.17 -13.25
C MET A 166 -11.99 8.22 -13.43
N LYS A 167 -11.42 8.23 -14.64
CA LYS A 167 -10.07 7.72 -14.93
C LYS A 167 -9.18 8.92 -15.23
N SER A 168 -8.02 9.01 -14.58
CA SER A 168 -7.08 10.10 -14.82
C SER A 168 -5.63 9.61 -14.70
N MET A 169 -4.72 10.39 -15.27
CA MET A 169 -3.29 10.14 -15.26
C MET A 169 -2.58 11.37 -14.70
N ILE A 170 -1.61 11.14 -13.83
CA ILE A 170 -0.78 12.19 -13.23
C ILE A 170 0.69 11.78 -13.29
N ARG A 171 1.57 12.73 -13.63
CA ARG A 171 3.02 12.52 -13.56
C ARG A 171 3.51 12.84 -12.16
N LEU A 172 4.23 11.92 -11.53
CA LEU A 172 4.78 12.06 -10.18
C LEU A 172 6.26 11.67 -10.19
N ASN A 173 7.12 12.50 -9.60
CA ASN A 173 8.50 12.15 -9.28
C ASN A 173 8.59 11.67 -7.82
N ALA A 174 9.79 11.32 -7.35
CA ALA A 174 10.00 10.84 -5.99
C ALA A 174 9.52 11.82 -4.91
N ALA A 175 9.76 13.13 -5.08
CA ALA A 175 9.32 14.16 -4.14
C ALA A 175 7.78 14.26 -4.06
N HIS A 176 7.09 14.19 -5.20
CA HIS A 176 5.63 14.18 -5.21
C HIS A 176 5.05 12.94 -4.50
N VAL A 177 5.69 11.77 -4.67
CA VAL A 177 5.27 10.54 -4.01
C VAL A 177 5.49 10.62 -2.50
N ALA A 178 6.66 11.11 -2.07
CA ALA A 178 6.97 11.30 -0.66
C ALA A 178 5.97 12.27 0.00
N ALA A 179 5.71 13.43 -0.61
CA ALA A 179 4.74 14.40 -0.08
C ALA A 179 3.32 13.80 0.07
N LEU A 180 2.90 12.98 -0.90
CA LEU A 180 1.61 12.28 -0.84
C LEU A 180 1.56 11.27 0.32
N GLN A 181 2.61 10.45 0.48
CA GLN A 181 2.70 9.43 1.55
C GLN A 181 2.77 10.06 2.94
N THR A 182 3.61 11.08 3.10
CA THR A 182 3.74 11.83 4.36
C THR A 182 2.40 12.46 4.77
N SER A 183 1.61 12.96 3.82
CA SER A 183 0.32 13.60 4.15
C SER A 183 -0.70 12.65 4.80
N ILE A 184 -0.63 11.35 4.53
CA ILE A 184 -1.55 10.33 5.05
C ILE A 184 -0.99 9.64 6.32
N ASP A 185 0.20 10.03 6.77
CA ASP A 185 0.93 9.37 7.85
C ASP A 185 1.16 7.87 7.56
N ASP A 186 1.59 7.53 6.34
CA ASP A 186 1.92 6.16 5.92
C ASP A 186 3.45 5.94 5.81
N PRO A 187 4.19 5.87 6.94
CA PRO A 187 5.65 5.75 6.91
C PRO A 187 6.15 4.39 6.39
N LEU A 188 5.28 3.37 6.39
CA LEU A 188 5.60 2.02 5.94
C LEU A 188 5.22 1.78 4.47
N ASN A 189 4.65 2.78 3.79
CA ASN A 189 4.19 2.69 2.41
C ASN A 189 3.19 1.53 2.19
N VAL A 190 2.29 1.32 3.15
CA VAL A 190 1.26 0.28 3.10
C VAL A 190 0.33 0.52 1.91
N TYR A 191 0.03 1.78 1.61
CA TYR A 191 -0.85 2.16 0.52
C TYR A 191 -0.07 2.48 -0.75
N GLY A 192 -0.44 1.80 -1.84
CA GLY A 192 0.10 2.12 -3.16
C GLY A 192 -0.29 3.53 -3.60
N VAL A 193 0.61 4.21 -4.33
CA VAL A 193 0.41 5.58 -4.82
C VAL A 193 -0.93 5.76 -5.55
N THR A 194 -1.36 4.77 -6.35
CA THR A 194 -2.64 4.82 -7.06
C THR A 194 -3.86 4.70 -6.13
N GLN A 195 -3.73 4.00 -5.00
CA GLN A 195 -4.76 3.93 -3.97
C GLN A 195 -4.86 5.25 -3.21
N LEU A 196 -3.73 5.86 -2.87
CA LEU A 196 -3.69 7.19 -2.28
C LEU A 196 -4.35 8.23 -3.21
N LEU A 197 -3.93 8.30 -4.48
CA LEU A 197 -4.54 9.19 -5.47
C LEU A 197 -6.05 8.96 -5.64
N SER A 198 -6.50 7.71 -5.57
CA SER A 198 -7.93 7.38 -5.59
C SER A 198 -8.67 7.95 -4.38
N ALA A 199 -8.12 7.80 -3.17
CA ALA A 199 -8.69 8.32 -1.94
C ALA A 199 -8.75 9.86 -1.93
N PHE A 200 -7.68 10.53 -2.37
CA PHE A 200 -7.67 11.98 -2.56
C PHE A 200 -8.71 12.44 -3.59
N GLY A 201 -8.81 11.73 -4.71
CA GLY A 201 -9.82 12.04 -5.73
C GLY A 201 -11.26 11.87 -5.23
N LYS A 202 -11.53 10.86 -4.40
CA LYS A 202 -12.83 10.70 -3.74
C LYS A 202 -13.12 11.83 -2.75
N ALA A 203 -12.13 12.24 -1.96
CA ALA A 203 -12.29 13.34 -1.01
C ALA A 203 -12.59 14.67 -1.72
N LEU A 204 -11.82 14.98 -2.75
CA LEU A 204 -12.02 16.16 -3.59
C LEU A 204 -13.37 16.14 -4.33
N LEU A 205 -13.82 14.97 -4.76
CA LEU A 205 -15.13 14.83 -5.40
C LEU A 205 -16.27 15.17 -4.45
N ARG A 206 -16.25 14.63 -3.21
CA ARG A 206 -17.30 14.99 -2.22
C ARG A 206 -17.30 16.48 -1.93
N SER A 207 -16.13 17.08 -1.71
CA SER A 207 -16.01 18.54 -1.55
C SER A 207 -16.55 19.31 -2.76
N ALA A 208 -16.30 18.85 -3.99
CA ALA A 208 -16.82 19.51 -5.20
C ALA A 208 -18.35 19.38 -5.33
N ILE A 209 -18.93 18.25 -4.89
CA ILE A 209 -20.38 18.06 -4.82
C ILE A 209 -20.99 19.03 -3.80
N ASP A 210 -20.40 19.14 -2.61
CA ASP A 210 -20.88 20.04 -1.56
C ASP A 210 -20.80 21.53 -1.98
N GLU A 211 -19.72 21.93 -2.64
CA GLU A 211 -19.58 23.28 -3.20
C GLU A 211 -20.61 23.57 -4.30
N LEU A 212 -20.91 22.59 -5.15
CA LEU A 212 -21.94 22.76 -6.18
C LEU A 212 -23.32 22.91 -5.54
N ALA A 213 -23.63 22.10 -4.52
CA ALA A 213 -24.86 22.20 -3.76
C ALA A 213 -25.03 23.57 -3.10
N GLN A 214 -23.93 24.11 -2.52
CA GLN A 214 -23.95 25.44 -1.93
C GLN A 214 -24.20 26.52 -2.99
N LYS A 215 -23.50 26.48 -4.13
CA LYS A 215 -23.70 27.45 -5.22
C LYS A 215 -25.12 27.46 -5.75
N ILE A 216 -25.74 26.28 -5.92
CA ILE A 216 -27.14 26.19 -6.33
C ILE A 216 -28.04 26.84 -5.28
N SER A 217 -27.82 26.54 -4.01
CA SER A 217 -28.60 27.11 -2.90
C SER A 217 -28.44 28.63 -2.79
N ASP A 218 -27.23 29.17 -3.01
CA ASP A 218 -26.98 30.62 -3.03
C ASP A 218 -27.72 31.32 -4.18
N ILE A 219 -27.82 30.67 -5.34
CA ILE A 219 -28.57 31.19 -6.50
C ILE A 219 -30.08 31.17 -6.22
N GLU A 220 -30.59 30.07 -5.67
CA GLU A 220 -32.00 29.94 -5.27
C GLU A 220 -32.38 31.00 -4.22
N ALA A 221 -31.52 31.24 -3.23
CA ALA A 221 -31.74 32.27 -2.20
C ALA A 221 -31.76 33.69 -2.80
N ARG A 222 -30.89 34.00 -3.77
CA ARG A 222 -30.91 35.30 -4.46
C ARG A 222 -32.13 35.47 -5.35
N ALA A 223 -32.60 34.41 -6.01
CA ALA A 223 -33.79 34.46 -6.86
C ALA A 223 -35.09 34.69 -6.06
N THR A 224 -35.08 34.36 -4.77
CA THR A 224 -36.22 34.50 -3.85
C THR A 224 -36.14 35.76 -2.98
N ALA A 225 -35.05 36.53 -3.07
CA ALA A 225 -34.90 37.77 -2.33
C ALA A 225 -35.77 38.88 -2.96
N PRO A 226 -36.58 39.62 -2.18
CA PRO A 226 -37.33 40.75 -2.69
C PRO A 226 -36.38 41.88 -3.10
N ASP A 227 -36.70 42.57 -4.20
CA ASP A 227 -35.95 43.76 -4.63
C ASP A 227 -35.96 44.82 -3.53
N PRO A 228 -34.83 45.48 -3.25
CA PRO A 228 -34.79 46.58 -2.29
C PRO A 228 -35.64 47.74 -2.85
N ALA A 229 -36.70 48.08 -2.10
CA ALA A 229 -37.61 49.19 -2.37
C ALA A 229 -36.95 50.57 -2.22
#